data_AF-A0A963KJU6-F1
#
_entry.id   AF-A0A963KJU6-F1
#
_cell.length_a   1.000
_cell.length_b   1.000
_cell.length_c   1.000
_cell.angle_alpha   90.00
_cell.angle_beta   90.00
_cell.angle_gamma   90.00
#
_symmetry.space_group_name_H-M   'P 1'
#
loop_
_entity.id
_entity.type
_entity.pdbx_description
1 polymer ?
#
loop_
_entity_poly.entity_id
_entity_poly.type
_entity_poly.pdbx_seq_one_letter_code
_entity_poly.pdbx_strand_id
1 'polypeptide(L)'
;RRWSMIAGCAVLVSAGSWLMFPGSFIYFGVLHGMAVMLVLARLTAGWGAWCLAPAALALAAPSLAAPWLQASGWADGFNAPALNWLGLITRKPVTEDYVPVLPWMGVVWIGVAAASLWHGAGAPGAGWRMRSATGRAATWLGRRSLLFYMVHQPVLIGALWLYTAVAR
;
A
#
# COMPACT_ATOMS: atom_id res chain seq x y z
N ARG A 1 -11.51 5.09 -12.87
CA ARG A 1 -12.57 4.70 -11.92
C ARG A 1 -12.04 4.06 -10.63
N ARG A 2 -11.28 2.95 -10.64
CA ARG A 2 -10.82 2.33 -9.37
C ARG A 2 -9.79 3.17 -8.62
N TRP A 3 -8.83 3.74 -9.33
CA TRP A 3 -7.81 4.62 -8.74
C TRP A 3 -8.43 5.83 -8.03
N SER A 4 -9.40 6.51 -8.65
CA SER A 4 -10.08 7.67 -8.06
C SER A 4 -10.87 7.31 -6.79
N MET A 5 -11.44 6.10 -6.72
CA MET A 5 -12.05 5.62 -5.47
C MET A 5 -11.01 5.41 -4.37
N ILE A 6 -9.83 4.85 -4.69
CA ILE A 6 -8.73 4.67 -3.73
C ILE A 6 -8.25 6.03 -3.23
N ALA A 7 -8.01 6.99 -4.13
CA ALA A 7 -7.59 8.33 -3.77
C ALA A 7 -8.64 9.06 -2.90
N GLY A 8 -9.92 8.95 -3.25
CA GLY A 8 -11.01 9.50 -2.43
C GLY A 8 -11.08 8.85 -1.03
N CYS A 9 -10.93 7.52 -0.94
CA CYS A 9 -10.86 6.82 0.34
C CYS A 9 -9.62 7.23 1.14
N ALA A 10 -8.48 7.52 0.50
CA ALA A 10 -7.27 7.96 1.17
C ALA A 10 -7.53 9.28 1.93
N VAL A 11 -8.14 10.26 1.26
CA VAL A 11 -8.56 11.53 1.86
C VAL A 11 -9.55 11.32 3.01
N LEU A 12 -10.54 10.43 2.83
CA LEU A 12 -11.51 10.12 3.88
C LEU A 12 -10.85 9.50 5.12
N VAL A 13 -9.88 8.60 4.96
CA VAL A 13 -9.13 8.02 6.08
C VAL A 13 -8.28 9.07 6.78
N SER A 14 -7.63 9.98 6.03
CA SER A 14 -6.90 11.09 6.64
C SER A 14 -7.81 12.01 7.46
N ALA A 15 -8.97 12.38 6.92
CA ALA A 15 -9.94 13.21 7.63
C ALA A 15 -10.50 12.49 8.87
N GLY A 16 -10.90 11.23 8.75
CA GLY A 16 -11.42 10.43 9.86
C GLY A 16 -10.39 10.24 10.97
N SER A 17 -9.15 9.88 10.62
CA SER A 17 -8.07 9.73 11.60
C SER A 17 -7.65 11.05 12.23
N TRP A 18 -7.74 12.17 11.51
CA TRP A 18 -7.49 13.50 12.10
C TRP A 18 -8.52 13.86 13.16
N LEU A 19 -9.79 13.50 12.97
CA LEU A 19 -10.85 13.71 13.95
C LEU A 19 -10.72 12.79 15.18
N MET A 20 -10.29 11.54 14.98
CA MET A 20 -10.20 10.54 16.07
C MET A 20 -8.86 10.58 16.81
N PHE A 21 -7.76 10.83 16.10
CA PHE A 21 -6.38 10.73 16.56
C PHE A 21 -5.55 11.94 16.06
N PRO A 22 -5.85 13.17 16.50
CA PRO A 22 -5.24 14.39 15.95
C PRO A 22 -3.72 14.44 16.08
N GLY A 23 -3.13 13.77 17.09
CA GLY A 23 -1.68 13.71 17.31
C GLY A 23 -0.93 12.68 16.45
N SER A 24 -1.65 11.77 15.79
CA SER A 24 -1.08 10.64 15.04
C SER A 24 -1.87 10.36 13.75
N PHE A 25 -2.55 11.36 13.20
CA PHE A 25 -3.41 11.18 12.03
C PHE A 25 -2.66 10.63 10.81
N ILE A 26 -3.41 10.00 9.91
CA ILE A 26 -2.86 9.32 8.73
C ILE A 26 -2.65 10.36 7.62
N TYR A 27 -1.46 10.94 7.53
CA TYR A 27 -1.10 11.82 6.40
C TYR A 27 -0.59 11.03 5.18
N PHE A 28 -0.01 9.84 5.38
CA PHE A 28 0.44 8.95 4.29
C PHE A 28 0.38 7.47 4.69
N GLY A 29 -0.81 6.89 4.56
CA GLY A 29 -1.07 5.46 4.80
C GLY A 29 -1.11 4.61 3.52
N VAL A 30 -1.55 3.35 3.65
CA VAL A 30 -1.58 2.37 2.55
C VAL A 30 -2.42 2.81 1.35
N LEU A 31 -3.52 3.55 1.56
CA LEU A 31 -4.32 4.05 0.43
C LEU A 31 -3.60 5.14 -0.37
N HIS A 32 -2.85 6.01 0.31
CA HIS A 32 -2.02 7.04 -0.33
C HIS A 32 -0.89 6.38 -1.11
N GLY A 33 -0.18 5.45 -0.46
CA GLY A 33 0.85 4.64 -1.08
C GLY A 33 0.33 3.89 -2.31
N MET A 34 -0.81 3.20 -2.21
CA MET A 34 -1.44 2.52 -3.35
C MET A 34 -1.82 3.48 -4.47
N ALA A 35 -2.35 4.66 -4.18
CA ALA A 35 -2.68 5.64 -5.21
C ALA A 35 -1.43 6.04 -6.01
N VAL A 36 -0.30 6.30 -5.34
CA VAL A 36 0.97 6.61 -6.01
C VAL A 36 1.52 5.39 -6.76
N MET A 37 1.63 4.25 -6.09
CA MET A 37 2.21 3.03 -6.66
C MET A 37 1.44 2.52 -7.89
N LEU A 38 0.10 2.67 -7.93
CA LEU A 38 -0.69 2.29 -9.11
C LEU A 38 -0.41 3.18 -10.33
N VAL A 39 -0.10 4.47 -10.13
CA VAL A 39 0.32 5.35 -11.22
C VAL A 39 1.69 4.91 -11.73
N LEU A 40 2.65 4.70 -10.82
CA LEU A 40 3.99 4.23 -11.16
C LEU A 40 3.94 2.89 -11.89
N ALA A 41 3.16 1.93 -11.38
CA ALA A 41 2.96 0.62 -12.01
C ALA A 41 2.37 0.75 -13.43
N ARG A 42 1.47 1.70 -13.66
CA ARG A 42 0.87 1.94 -14.98
C ARG A 42 1.88 2.54 -15.97
N LEU A 43 2.77 3.42 -15.50
CA LEU A 43 3.85 4.02 -16.29
C LEU A 43 4.94 2.99 -16.64
N THR A 44 5.25 2.09 -15.70
CA THR A 44 6.25 1.03 -15.90
C THR A 44 5.68 -0.26 -16.48
N ALA A 45 4.37 -0.34 -16.77
CA ALA A 45 3.73 -1.56 -17.24
C ALA A 45 4.35 -2.11 -18.54
N GLY A 46 4.89 -1.23 -19.39
CA GLY A 46 5.56 -1.60 -20.63
C GLY A 46 6.94 -2.25 -20.45
N TRP A 47 7.53 -2.19 -19.24
CA TRP A 47 8.85 -2.79 -18.97
C TRP A 47 8.77 -4.32 -18.87
N GLY A 48 7.57 -4.86 -18.59
CA GLY A 48 7.35 -6.30 -18.49
C GLY A 48 8.21 -6.95 -17.40
N ALA A 49 8.91 -8.03 -17.74
CA ALA A 49 9.80 -8.73 -16.80
C ALA A 49 10.97 -7.88 -16.30
N TRP A 50 11.36 -6.83 -17.02
CA TRP A 50 12.42 -5.91 -16.59
C TRP A 50 12.08 -5.16 -15.30
N CYS A 51 10.81 -5.14 -14.88
CA CYS A 51 10.41 -4.64 -13.56
C CYS A 51 11.08 -5.37 -12.38
N LEU A 52 11.66 -6.56 -12.57
CA LEU A 52 12.37 -7.28 -11.49
C LEU A 52 13.63 -6.54 -11.00
N ALA A 53 14.36 -5.87 -11.89
CA ALA A 53 15.55 -5.11 -11.52
C ALA A 53 15.25 -3.90 -10.60
N PRO A 54 14.35 -2.96 -10.97
CA PRO A 54 13.94 -1.88 -10.09
C PRO A 54 13.16 -2.41 -8.88
N ALA A 55 12.51 -3.57 -8.95
CA ALA A 55 11.91 -4.21 -7.77
C ALA A 55 12.94 -4.59 -6.72
N ALA A 56 14.00 -5.29 -7.12
CA ALA A 56 15.09 -5.66 -6.22
C ALA A 56 15.74 -4.42 -5.60
N LEU A 57 15.97 -3.38 -6.41
CA LEU A 57 16.51 -2.11 -5.92
C LEU A 57 15.54 -1.45 -4.92
N ALA A 58 14.25 -1.41 -5.20
CA ALA A 58 13.26 -0.81 -4.31
C ALA A 58 13.14 -1.54 -2.96
N LEU A 59 13.23 -2.88 -2.97
CA LEU A 59 13.23 -3.69 -1.75
C LEU A 59 14.50 -3.46 -0.92
N ALA A 60 15.66 -3.34 -1.58
CA ALA A 60 16.93 -3.13 -0.90
C ALA A 60 17.18 -1.67 -0.49
N ALA A 61 16.53 -0.70 -1.15
CA ALA A 61 16.82 0.72 -1.01
C ALA A 61 16.79 1.22 0.46
N PRO A 62 15.78 0.91 1.30
CA PRO A 62 15.79 1.36 2.70
C PRO A 62 17.00 0.82 3.48
N SER A 63 17.37 -0.46 3.31
CA SER A 63 18.52 -1.06 3.98
C SER A 63 19.86 -0.51 3.48
N LEU A 64 19.97 -0.22 2.18
CA LEU A 64 21.19 0.33 1.59
C LEU A 64 21.37 1.82 1.93
N ALA A 65 20.28 2.57 2.00
CA ALA A 65 20.30 3.99 2.33
C ALA A 65 20.48 4.26 3.82
N ALA A 66 20.05 3.35 4.71
CA ALA A 66 20.04 3.59 6.15
C ALA A 66 21.40 3.98 6.76
N PRO A 67 22.52 3.27 6.49
CA PRO A 67 23.83 3.64 7.06
C PRO A 67 24.29 5.02 6.58
N TRP A 68 24.10 5.30 5.28
CA TRP A 68 24.44 6.60 4.71
C TRP A 68 23.57 7.72 5.31
N LEU A 69 22.26 7.52 5.42
CA LEU A 69 21.36 8.50 6.02
C LEU A 69 21.73 8.81 7.47
N GLN A 70 22.06 7.78 8.26
CA GLN A 70 22.47 7.94 9.67
C GLN A 70 23.79 8.71 9.81
N ALA A 71 24.74 8.47 8.90
CA ALA A 71 26.00 9.21 8.87
C ALA A 71 25.87 10.60 8.21
N SER A 72 24.75 10.88 7.55
CA SER A 72 24.50 12.14 6.84
C SER A 72 23.76 13.16 7.71
N GLY A 73 23.87 14.45 7.34
CA GLY A 73 23.02 15.51 7.90
C GLY A 73 21.58 15.53 7.34
N TRP A 74 21.20 14.57 6.49
CA TRP A 74 19.91 14.55 5.79
C TRP A 74 18.82 13.74 6.49
N ALA A 75 19.16 13.02 7.57
CA ALA A 75 18.24 12.12 8.26
C ALA A 75 16.92 12.81 8.66
N ASP A 76 16.97 14.03 9.21
CA ASP A 76 15.77 14.73 9.64
C ASP A 76 14.86 15.17 8.48
N GLY A 77 15.45 15.57 7.36
CA GLY A 77 14.70 15.87 6.14
C GLY A 77 13.92 14.64 5.65
N PHE A 78 14.59 13.49 5.61
CA PHE A 78 13.99 12.22 5.20
C PHE A 78 12.97 11.67 6.19
N ASN A 79 13.10 11.97 7.48
CA ASN A 79 12.12 11.57 8.49
C ASN A 79 10.89 12.51 8.54
N ALA A 80 10.97 13.70 7.95
CA ALA A 80 9.86 14.64 7.89
C ALA A 80 8.74 14.17 6.94
N PRO A 81 7.46 14.54 7.20
CA PRO A 81 6.32 14.14 6.35
C PRO A 81 6.47 14.43 4.86
N ALA A 82 7.26 15.46 4.51
CA ALA A 82 7.52 15.84 3.13
C ALA A 82 8.29 14.78 2.32
N LEU A 83 9.13 13.96 2.97
CA LEU A 83 9.98 12.96 2.30
C LEU A 83 9.82 11.54 2.84
N ASN A 84 9.30 11.37 4.06
CA ASN A 84 9.23 10.03 4.66
C ASN A 84 8.33 9.09 3.86
N TRP A 85 7.33 9.58 3.14
CA TRP A 85 6.50 8.78 2.21
C TRP A 85 7.31 8.06 1.12
N LEU A 86 8.56 8.46 0.85
CA LEU A 86 9.49 7.71 -0.01
C LEU A 86 9.92 6.38 0.61
N GLY A 87 9.99 6.29 1.94
CA GLY A 87 10.36 5.09 2.69
C GLY A 87 11.83 4.99 3.08
N LEU A 88 12.63 6.01 2.76
CA LEU A 88 14.03 6.13 3.15
C LEU A 88 14.15 6.84 4.49
N ILE A 89 13.71 6.17 5.57
CA ILE A 89 13.66 6.74 6.92
C ILE A 89 14.68 6.07 7.85
N THR A 90 15.09 6.78 8.90
CA THR A 90 15.91 6.21 10.00
C THR A 90 15.09 5.92 11.25
N ARG A 91 13.90 6.52 11.39
CA ARG A 91 12.94 6.28 12.47
C ARG A 91 11.53 6.24 11.93
N LYS A 92 10.67 5.38 12.50
CA LYS A 92 9.25 5.32 12.10
C LYS A 92 8.54 6.61 12.50
N PRO A 93 7.72 7.21 11.62
CA PRO A 93 6.90 8.35 11.98
C PRO A 93 5.78 7.95 12.93
N VAL A 94 5.29 8.92 13.69
CA VAL A 94 4.13 8.75 14.57
C VAL A 94 2.87 8.98 13.73
N THR A 95 2.24 7.89 13.29
CA THR A 95 0.96 7.90 12.57
C THR A 95 0.28 6.53 12.68
N GLU A 96 -1.06 6.49 12.64
CA GLU A 96 -1.83 5.24 12.76
C GLU A 96 -1.61 4.26 11.60
N ASP A 97 -1.22 4.76 10.43
CA ASP A 97 -0.93 3.94 9.25
C ASP A 97 0.21 4.56 8.43
N TYR A 98 1.28 3.79 8.25
CA TYR A 98 2.47 4.21 7.51
C TYR A 98 2.93 3.14 6.54
N VAL A 99 2.63 3.37 5.26
CA VAL A 99 3.04 2.49 4.15
C VAL A 99 3.65 3.37 3.05
N PRO A 100 4.96 3.64 3.14
CA PRO A 100 5.67 4.44 2.14
C PRO A 100 5.78 3.73 0.78
N VAL A 101 6.28 4.42 -0.23
CA VAL A 101 6.50 3.86 -1.57
C VAL A 101 7.58 2.79 -1.54
N LEU A 102 8.72 3.01 -0.87
CA LEU A 102 9.74 1.97 -0.68
C LEU A 102 9.57 1.33 0.70
N PRO A 103 9.65 0.00 0.83
CA PRO A 103 10.02 -0.97 -0.20
C PRO A 103 8.83 -1.48 -1.05
N TRP A 104 7.60 -1.09 -0.73
CA TRP A 104 6.36 -1.70 -1.24
C TRP A 104 6.19 -1.65 -2.77
N MET A 105 6.74 -0.63 -3.43
CA MET A 105 6.76 -0.53 -4.88
C MET A 105 7.51 -1.72 -5.51
N GLY A 106 8.51 -2.27 -4.82
CA GLY A 106 9.20 -3.48 -5.28
C GLY A 106 8.27 -4.68 -5.33
N VAL A 107 7.39 -4.87 -4.34
CA VAL A 107 6.36 -5.91 -4.35
C VAL A 107 5.37 -5.70 -5.51
N VAL A 108 4.97 -4.45 -5.75
CA VAL A 108 4.09 -4.11 -6.89
C VAL A 108 4.76 -4.43 -8.22
N TRP A 109 6.03 -4.08 -8.41
CA TRP A 109 6.79 -4.38 -9.62
C TRP A 109 7.03 -5.88 -9.83
N ILE A 110 7.23 -6.66 -8.76
CA ILE A 110 7.23 -8.14 -8.86
C ILE A 110 5.89 -8.62 -9.44
N GLY A 111 4.77 -8.06 -8.97
CA GLY A 111 3.44 -8.36 -9.51
C GLY A 111 3.30 -8.00 -11.00
N VAL A 112 3.84 -6.85 -11.43
CA VAL A 112 3.84 -6.44 -12.84
C VAL A 112 4.68 -7.40 -13.69
N ALA A 113 5.88 -7.75 -13.23
CA ALA A 113 6.76 -8.69 -13.92
C ALA A 113 6.11 -10.09 -14.03
N ALA A 114 5.55 -10.60 -12.93
CA ALA A 114 4.85 -11.87 -12.91
C ALA A 114 3.66 -11.89 -13.88
N ALA A 115 2.87 -10.80 -13.90
CA ALA A 115 1.79 -10.65 -14.87
C ALA A 115 2.32 -10.65 -16.31
N SER A 116 3.41 -9.93 -16.59
CA SER A 116 4.01 -9.91 -17.93
C SER A 116 4.49 -11.29 -18.38
N LEU A 117 5.15 -12.05 -17.51
CA LEU A 117 5.62 -13.41 -17.80
C LEU A 117 4.45 -14.36 -18.03
N TRP A 118 3.39 -14.25 -17.22
CA TRP A 118 2.17 -15.04 -17.38
C TRP A 118 1.53 -14.81 -18.75
N HIS A 119 1.34 -13.54 -19.16
CA HIS A 119 0.79 -13.23 -20.48
C HIS A 119 1.73 -13.66 -21.62
N GLY A 120 3.05 -13.50 -21.44
CA GLY A 120 4.06 -13.94 -22.42
C GLY A 120 4.08 -15.46 -22.62
N ALA A 121 3.73 -16.24 -21.59
CA ALA A 121 3.61 -17.70 -21.66
C ALA A 121 2.31 -18.19 -22.35
N GLY A 122 1.55 -17.29 -22.98
CA GLY A 122 0.29 -17.64 -23.65
C GLY A 122 -0.85 -17.98 -22.68
N ALA A 123 -0.70 -17.61 -21.40
CA ALA A 123 -1.70 -17.92 -20.40
C ALA A 123 -3.01 -17.15 -20.69
N PRO A 124 -4.16 -17.72 -20.30
CA PRO A 124 -5.46 -17.15 -20.65
C PRO A 124 -5.60 -15.75 -20.05
N GLY A 125 -5.97 -14.80 -20.92
CA GLY A 125 -6.09 -13.38 -20.57
C GLY A 125 -7.30 -13.05 -19.69
N ALA A 126 -7.82 -11.82 -19.80
CA ALA A 126 -8.88 -11.28 -18.94
C ALA A 126 -10.20 -12.10 -18.89
N GLY A 127 -10.39 -13.06 -19.80
CA GLY A 127 -11.52 -13.99 -19.81
C GLY A 127 -11.36 -15.24 -18.92
N TRP A 128 -10.18 -15.47 -18.34
CA TRP A 128 -9.96 -16.59 -17.43
C TRP A 128 -10.80 -16.43 -16.15
N ARG A 129 -11.52 -17.49 -15.77
CA ARG A 129 -12.36 -17.50 -14.56
C ARG A 129 -12.09 -18.77 -13.77
N MET A 130 -11.87 -18.62 -12.47
CA MET A 130 -11.80 -19.75 -11.57
C MET A 130 -13.16 -20.48 -11.53
N ARG A 131 -13.14 -21.77 -11.85
CA ARG A 131 -14.34 -22.63 -11.88
C ARG A 131 -14.66 -23.30 -10.54
N SER A 132 -13.71 -23.36 -9.61
CA SER A 132 -13.94 -23.88 -8.26
C SER A 132 -14.78 -22.91 -7.43
N ALA A 133 -15.54 -23.44 -6.48
CA ALA A 133 -16.30 -22.61 -5.53
C ALA A 133 -15.37 -21.70 -4.71
N THR A 134 -14.24 -22.25 -4.26
CA THR A 134 -13.18 -21.52 -3.55
C THR A 134 -12.59 -20.39 -4.39
N GLY A 135 -12.32 -20.65 -5.66
CA GLY A 135 -11.77 -19.63 -6.56
C GLY A 135 -12.76 -18.53 -6.92
N ARG A 136 -14.05 -18.86 -7.05
CA ARG A 136 -15.12 -17.84 -7.18
C ARG A 136 -15.22 -16.97 -5.93
N ALA A 137 -15.16 -17.57 -4.75
CA ALA A 137 -15.19 -16.84 -3.48
C ALA A 137 -13.96 -15.91 -3.35
N ALA A 138 -12.76 -16.39 -3.66
CA ALA A 138 -11.53 -15.59 -3.67
C ALA A 138 -11.63 -14.41 -4.66
N THR A 139 -12.16 -14.65 -5.87
CA THR A 139 -12.38 -13.59 -6.87
C THR A 139 -13.39 -12.55 -6.38
N TRP A 140 -14.46 -12.98 -5.70
CA TRP A 140 -15.48 -12.09 -5.14
C TRP A 140 -14.90 -11.20 -4.03
N LEU A 141 -14.16 -11.79 -3.09
CA LEU A 141 -13.46 -11.06 -2.02
C LEU A 141 -12.47 -10.06 -2.61
N GLY A 142 -11.62 -10.50 -3.55
CA GLY A 142 -10.62 -9.63 -4.20
C GLY A 142 -11.23 -8.46 -4.98
N ARG A 143 -12.41 -8.64 -5.58
CA ARG A 143 -13.16 -7.56 -6.26
C ARG A 143 -13.76 -6.53 -5.31
N ARG A 144 -14.01 -6.91 -4.05
CA ARG A 144 -14.56 -6.06 -2.99
C ARG A 144 -13.51 -5.66 -1.95
N SER A 145 -12.22 -5.88 -2.23
CA SER A 145 -11.14 -5.68 -1.26
C SER A 145 -11.13 -4.27 -0.65
N LEU A 146 -11.42 -3.23 -1.45
CA LEU A 146 -11.48 -1.85 -0.95
C LEU A 146 -12.62 -1.64 0.06
N LEU A 147 -13.78 -2.27 -0.15
CA LEU A 147 -14.90 -2.17 0.78
C LEU A 147 -14.53 -2.84 2.11
N PHE A 148 -14.00 -4.06 2.06
CA PHE A 148 -13.53 -4.76 3.26
C PHE A 148 -12.47 -3.94 3.99
N TYR A 149 -11.53 -3.37 3.23
CA TYR A 149 -10.50 -2.49 3.76
C TYR A 149 -11.08 -1.20 4.38
N MET A 150 -12.19 -0.64 3.89
CA MET A 150 -12.81 0.53 4.53
C MET A 150 -13.61 0.19 5.78
N VAL A 151 -14.28 -0.96 5.78
CA VAL A 151 -15.23 -1.30 6.84
C VAL A 151 -14.54 -1.94 8.05
N HIS A 152 -13.39 -2.59 7.87
CA HIS A 152 -12.76 -3.33 8.97
C HIS A 152 -12.43 -2.46 10.19
N GLN A 153 -11.85 -1.26 10.02
CA GLN A 153 -11.47 -0.41 11.16
C GLN A 153 -12.70 0.07 11.96
N PRO A 154 -13.72 0.71 11.36
CA PRO A 154 -14.92 1.12 12.10
C PRO A 154 -15.62 -0.05 12.79
N VAL A 155 -15.69 -1.22 12.15
CA VAL A 155 -16.31 -2.41 12.74
C VAL A 155 -15.52 -2.93 13.94
N LEU A 156 -14.19 -3.02 13.83
CA LEU A 156 -13.35 -3.50 14.93
C LEU A 156 -13.39 -2.53 16.12
N ILE A 157 -13.30 -1.22 15.85
CA ILE A 157 -13.42 -0.18 16.89
C ILE A 157 -14.79 -0.25 17.56
N GLY A 158 -15.87 -0.34 16.77
CA GLY A 158 -17.22 -0.47 17.31
C GLY A 158 -17.43 -1.74 18.12
N ALA A 159 -16.89 -2.87 17.67
CA ALA A 159 -16.97 -4.15 18.38
C ALA A 159 -16.22 -4.11 19.72
N LEU A 160 -15.01 -3.56 19.73
CA LEU A 160 -14.23 -3.37 20.97
C LEU A 160 -14.93 -2.42 21.93
N TRP A 161 -15.49 -1.32 21.41
CA TRP A 161 -16.25 -0.37 22.23
C TRP A 161 -17.45 -1.05 22.88
N LEU A 162 -18.26 -1.79 22.10
CA LEU A 162 -19.39 -2.55 22.62
C LEU A 162 -18.96 -3.59 23.66
N TYR A 163 -17.90 -4.34 23.39
CA TYR A 163 -17.35 -5.31 24.34
C TYR A 163 -16.98 -4.64 25.67
N THR A 164 -16.25 -3.52 25.63
CA THR A 164 -15.87 -2.80 26.85
C THR A 164 -17.05 -2.16 27.57
N ALA A 165 -18.11 -1.79 26.86
CA ALA A 165 -19.33 -1.24 27.45
C ALA A 165 -20.15 -2.32 28.19
N VAL A 166 -20.14 -3.56 27.70
CA VAL A 166 -20.89 -4.69 28.29
C VAL A 166 -20.07 -5.43 29.37
N ALA A 167 -18.74 -5.44 29.26
CA ALA A 167 -17.84 -6.10 30.21
C ALA A 167 -17.52 -5.25 31.45
N ARG A 168 -18.00 -4.00 31.52
CA ARG A 168 -17.97 -3.14 32.70
C ARG A 168 -19.23 -3.37 33.54
#